data_AF-A0AA43JN70-F1
#
_entry.id   AF-A0AA43JN70-F1
#
_cell.length_a   1.000
_cell.length_b   1.000
_cell.length_c   1.000
_cell.angle_alpha   90.00
_cell.angle_beta   90.00
_cell.angle_gamma   90.00
#
_symmetry.space_group_name_H-M   'P 1'
#
loop_
_entity.id
_entity.type
_entity.pdbx_description
1 polymer ?
#
loop_
_entity_poly.entity_id
_entity_poly.type
_entity_poly.pdbx_seq_one_letter_code
_entity_poly.pdbx_strand_id
1 'polypeptide(L)'
;MESVTVEFPRHHEPAWLQEMVDEFTEDPYCHLVMVGADDDGVVLTTMWSAEVAADVATALAAMDPAVSVRRMALSVPTAEAPSL
;
A
#
# COMPACT_ATOMS: atom_id res chain seq x y z
N MET A 1 2.97 9.21 -9.07
CA MET A 1 2.56 7.88 -8.58
C MET A 1 3.44 7.58 -7.38
N GLU A 2 2.87 7.13 -6.28
CA GLU A 2 3.61 6.86 -5.04
C GLU A 2 3.50 5.38 -4.68
N SER A 3 4.56 4.87 -4.09
CA SER A 3 4.54 3.55 -3.45
C SER A 3 4.26 3.75 -1.97
N VAL A 4 3.28 3.02 -1.47
CA VAL A 4 3.00 2.95 -0.04
C VAL A 4 3.28 1.54 0.43
N THR A 5 4.10 1.45 1.47
CA THR A 5 4.32 0.22 2.21
C THR A 5 3.55 0.31 3.51
N VAL A 6 2.72 -0.69 3.77
CA VAL A 6 1.97 -0.82 5.01
C VAL A 6 2.43 -2.08 5.72
N GLU A 7 2.84 -1.90 6.97
CA GLU A 7 3.30 -2.95 7.86
C GLU A 7 2.22 -3.18 8.93
N PHE A 8 1.61 -4.37 8.90
CA PHE A 8 0.61 -4.79 9.86
C PHE A 8 1.23 -5.66 10.95
N PRO A 9 0.90 -5.45 12.23
CA PRO A 9 1.37 -6.30 13.31
C PRO A 9 0.72 -7.69 13.25
N ARG A 10 1.45 -8.71 13.69
CA ARG A 10 1.06 -10.14 13.64
C ARG A 10 -0.28 -10.51 14.30
N HIS A 11 -0.82 -9.67 15.18
CA HIS A 11 -2.07 -10.00 15.88
C HIS A 11 -3.31 -9.94 14.99
N HIS A 12 -3.18 -9.41 13.76
CA HIS A 12 -4.24 -9.42 12.76
C HIS A 12 -4.33 -10.75 12.04
N GLU A 13 -5.56 -11.25 11.89
CA GLU A 13 -5.80 -12.45 11.11
C GLU A 13 -5.62 -12.17 9.61
N PRO A 14 -4.99 -13.08 8.84
CA PRO A 14 -4.79 -12.90 7.40
C PRO A 14 -6.08 -12.65 6.61
N ALA A 15 -7.22 -13.21 7.05
CA ALA A 15 -8.52 -13.01 6.42
C ALA A 15 -8.97 -11.54 6.52
N TRP A 16 -8.77 -10.91 7.68
CA TRP A 16 -9.08 -9.50 7.88
C TRP A 16 -8.20 -8.59 7.00
N LEU A 17 -6.91 -8.93 6.87
CA LEU A 17 -5.99 -8.22 5.98
C LEU A 17 -6.44 -8.30 4.51
N GLN A 18 -6.95 -9.46 4.09
CA GLN A 18 -7.48 -9.66 2.74
C GLN A 18 -8.76 -8.87 2.50
N GLU A 19 -9.73 -8.89 3.43
CA GLU A 19 -10.98 -8.12 3.29
C GLU A 19 -10.72 -6.61 3.16
N MET A 20 -9.81 -6.08 3.98
CA MET A 20 -9.41 -4.69 3.93
C MET A 20 -8.71 -4.34 2.59
N VAL A 21 -7.81 -5.21 2.13
CA VAL A 21 -7.18 -5.08 0.81
C VAL A 21 -8.22 -5.08 -0.30
N ASP A 22 -9.19 -5.99 -0.23
CA ASP A 22 -10.24 -6.13 -1.23
C ASP A 22 -11.07 -4.83 -1.32
N GLU A 23 -11.43 -4.23 -0.17
CA GLU A 23 -12.13 -2.93 -0.09
C GLU A 23 -11.35 -1.80 -0.80
N PHE A 24 -10.01 -1.77 -0.67
CA PHE A 24 -9.17 -0.76 -1.34
C PHE A 24 -8.77 -1.12 -2.79
N THR A 25 -9.01 -2.35 -3.24
CA THR A 25 -8.68 -2.81 -4.61
C THR A 25 -9.86 -2.78 -5.57
N GLU A 26 -11.08 -2.47 -5.10
CA GLU A 26 -12.20 -2.12 -5.97
C GLU A 26 -11.92 -0.85 -6.81
N ASP A 27 -10.91 -0.06 -6.43
CA ASP A 27 -10.39 1.03 -7.26
C ASP A 27 -9.59 0.47 -8.45
N PRO A 28 -10.00 0.73 -9.71
CA PRO A 28 -9.32 0.23 -10.91
C PRO A 28 -7.88 0.75 -11.09
N TYR A 29 -7.45 1.73 -10.29
CA TYR A 29 -6.09 2.25 -10.26
C TYR A 29 -5.23 1.68 -9.12
N CYS A 30 -5.77 0.75 -8.34
CA CYS A 30 -5.06 0.08 -7.25
C CYS A 30 -4.31 -1.16 -7.78
N HIS A 31 -2.99 -1.08 -7.87
CA HIS A 31 -2.13 -2.24 -8.10
C HIS A 31 -1.52 -2.68 -6.78
N LEU A 32 -2.25 -3.53 -6.05
CA LEU A 32 -1.78 -4.05 -4.78
C LEU A 32 -0.91 -5.30 -4.98
N VAL A 33 0.29 -5.28 -4.40
CA VAL A 33 1.24 -6.40 -4.40
C VAL A 33 1.49 -6.79 -2.95
N MET A 34 1.01 -7.97 -2.55
CA MET A 34 1.42 -8.55 -1.27
C MET A 34 2.90 -8.95 -1.37
N VAL A 35 3.77 -8.36 -0.56
CA VAL A 35 5.24 -8.52 -0.69
C VAL A 35 5.79 -9.56 0.27
N GLY A 36 5.18 -9.76 1.44
CA GLY A 36 5.58 -10.83 2.35
C GLY A 36 4.82 -10.83 3.67
N ALA A 37 4.85 -11.98 4.33
CA ALA A 37 4.42 -12.16 5.72
C ALA A 37 5.53 -12.95 6.43
N ASP A 38 5.94 -12.49 7.61
CA ASP A 38 6.95 -13.13 8.45
C ASP A 38 6.46 -13.25 9.91
N ASP A 39 7.36 -13.64 10.82
CA ASP A 39 7.03 -13.81 12.24
C ASP A 39 6.72 -12.49 12.96
N ASP A 40 7.09 -11.35 12.39
CA ASP A 40 6.93 -10.00 12.96
C ASP A 40 5.68 -9.29 12.40
N GLY A 41 5.20 -9.64 11.21
CA GLY A 41 3.97 -9.09 10.66
C GLY A 41 3.73 -9.38 9.18
N VAL A 42 2.89 -8.56 8.56
CA VAL A 42 2.59 -8.61 7.12
C VAL A 42 2.95 -7.29 6.47
N VAL A 43 3.67 -7.36 5.36
CA VAL A 43 4.09 -6.20 4.57
C VAL A 43 3.36 -6.20 3.24
N LEU A 44 2.51 -5.19 3.06
CA LEU A 44 1.83 -4.92 1.79
C LEU A 44 2.49 -3.74 1.09
N THR A 45 2.74 -3.85 -0.21
CA THR A 45 3.23 -2.73 -1.02
C THR A 45 2.31 -2.51 -2.20
N THR A 46 1.95 -1.27 -2.44
CA THR A 46 0.95 -0.94 -3.45
C THR A 46 1.25 0.41 -4.07
N MET A 47 0.77 0.58 -5.29
CA MET A 47 0.92 1.81 -6.07
C MET A 47 -0.41 2.53 -6.15
N TRP A 48 -0.42 3.78 -5.69
CA TRP A 48 -1.57 4.67 -5.76
C TRP A 48 -1.20 6.04 -6.35
N SER A 49 -2.21 6.85 -6.66
CA SER A 49 -2.01 8.31 -6.75
C SER A 49 -1.58 8.85 -5.39
N ALA A 50 -0.88 9.98 -5.35
CA ALA A 50 -0.39 10.55 -4.08
C ALA A 50 -1.53 10.95 -3.13
N GLU A 51 -2.70 11.30 -3.67
CA GLU A 51 -3.90 11.65 -2.92
C GLU A 51 -4.52 10.40 -2.29
N VAL A 52 -4.79 9.36 -3.09
CA VAL A 52 -5.36 8.09 -2.59
C VAL A 52 -4.41 7.41 -1.59
N ALA A 53 -3.11 7.43 -1.85
CA ALA A 53 -2.08 6.95 -0.93
C ALA A 53 -2.17 7.62 0.46
N ALA A 54 -2.45 8.93 0.51
CA ALA A 54 -2.55 9.68 1.74
C ALA A 54 -3.81 9.30 2.53
N ASP A 55 -4.94 9.19 1.84
CA ASP A 55 -6.23 8.85 2.44
C ASP A 55 -6.21 7.43 3.01
N VAL A 56 -5.70 6.46 2.25
CA VAL A 56 -5.55 5.07 2.70
C VAL A 56 -4.60 4.98 3.88
N ALA A 57 -3.43 5.63 3.83
CA ALA A 57 -2.50 5.66 4.95
C ALA A 57 -3.14 6.22 6.24
N THR A 58 -3.93 7.28 6.11
CA THR A 58 -4.63 7.91 7.23
C THR A 58 -5.73 7.00 7.78
N ALA A 59 -6.52 6.36 6.90
CA ALA A 59 -7.56 5.44 7.29
C ALA A 59 -6.99 4.21 8.04
N LEU A 60 -5.94 3.61 7.50
CA LEU A 60 -5.26 2.45 8.09
C LEU A 60 -4.66 2.77 9.47
N ALA A 61 -3.96 3.91 9.59
CA ALA A 61 -3.42 4.36 10.87
C ALA A 61 -4.51 4.69 11.90
N ALA A 62 -5.71 5.07 11.47
CA ALA A 62 -6.86 5.32 12.36
C ALA A 62 -7.56 4.03 12.81
N MET A 63 -7.52 2.96 11.99
CA MET A 63 -8.11 1.66 12.33
C MET A 63 -7.28 0.89 13.35
N ASP A 64 -5.95 0.92 13.21
CA ASP A 64 -5.04 0.34 14.19
C ASP A 64 -3.78 1.22 14.38
N PRO A 65 -3.57 1.79 15.57
CA PRO A 65 -2.38 2.58 15.88
C PRO A 65 -1.05 1.82 15.74
N ALA A 66 -1.09 0.47 15.76
CA ALA A 66 0.09 -0.38 15.60
C ALA A 66 0.45 -0.62 14.12
N VAL A 67 -0.37 -0.19 13.17
CA VAL A 67 -0.04 -0.21 11.74
C VAL A 67 0.98 0.87 11.42
N SER A 68 2.08 0.49 10.80
CA SER A 68 3.14 1.39 10.35
C SER A 68 3.00 1.63 8.85
N VAL A 69 2.88 2.89 8.43
CA VAL A 69 2.75 3.27 7.02
C VAL A 69 3.97 4.08 6.58
N ARG A 70 4.64 3.62 5.51
CA ARG A 70 5.78 4.30 4.90
C ARG A 70 5.46 4.67 3.45
N ARG A 71 5.51 5.97 3.15
CA ARG A 71 5.35 6.51 1.80
C ARG A 71 6.70 6.74 1.14
N MET A 72 6.84 6.32 -0.10
CA MET A 72 8.01 6.58 -0.93
C MET A 72 7.56 7.08 -2.31
N ALA A 73 8.09 8.22 -2.72
CA ALA A 73 7.89 8.69 -4.08
C ALA A 73 8.61 7.74 -5.05
N LEU A 74 7.85 7.13 -5.96
CA LEU A 74 8.47 6.42 -7.08
C LEU A 74 9.02 7.47 -8.05
N SER A 75 10.34 7.54 -8.13
CA SER A 75 11.00 8.26 -9.21
C SER A 75 10.79 7.42 -10.48
N VAL A 76 9.69 7.68 -11.19
CA VAL A 76 9.55 7.15 -12.55
C VAL A 76 10.62 7.86 -13.37
N PRO A 77 11.66 7.18 -13.88
CA PRO A 77 12.51 7.81 -14.88
C PRO A 77 11.57 8.20 -16.00
N THR A 78 11.45 9.50 -16.27
CA THR A 78 10.82 9.98 -17.50
C THR A 78 11.59 9.28 -18.61
N ALA A 79 11.02 8.22 -19.17
CA ALA A 79 11.50 7.67 -20.42
C ALA A 79 11.41 8.84 -21.39
N GLU A 80 12.56 9.43 -21.73
CA GLU A 80 12.62 10.39 -22.82
C GLU A 80 11.97 9.69 -24.01
N ALA A 81 10.84 10.22 -24.46
CA ALA A 81 10.17 9.68 -25.63
C ALA A 81 11.21 9.63 -26.76
N PRO A 82 11.34 8.49 -27.50
CA PRO A 82 12.23 8.45 -28.64
C PRO A 82 11.85 9.61 -29.57
N SER A 83 12.78 10.53 -29.79
CA SER A 83 12.59 11.65 -30.70
C SER A 83 12.44 11.06 -32.11
N LEU A 84 11.27 11.25 -32.71
CA LEU A 84 11.01 10.97 -34.13
C LEU A 84 11.52 12.12 -35.00
#